data_AF-A0AAD3RNG3-F1
#
_entry.id   AF-A0AAD3RNG3-F1
#
_cell.length_a   1.000
_cell.length_b   1.000
_cell.length_c   1.000
_cell.angle_alpha   90.00
_cell.angle_beta   90.00
_cell.angle_gamma   90.00
#
_symmetry.space_group_name_H-M   'P 1'
#
loop_
_entity.id
_entity.type
_entity.pdbx_description
1 polymer ?
#
loop_
_entity_poly.entity_id
_entity_poly.type
_entity_poly.pdbx_seq_one_letter_code
_entity_poly.pdbx_strand_id
1 'polypeptide(L)'
;MNSFLWRVKRAPPHPPSYLFGTIHVPYTRVWDFIPDSSKQAFHNSHNIFFELDLTDPLTISKLTSCQLLPHGENLQTLLPRDLYRRLKRHLDYVKHMMPYWMTADQRGRGLYADYLFNAIAGNWERKRPVWVMLMVNSLTEWDVRSRGTPVLDLFLAQEAERMGKTTGAVERVEEQCHPLNGLNFSQPRPLAHVGEKLHHIGGACLPGRGQGSRWEVVAEPRSSGAVRRLAVCLGSFWALLSRQAGRQRPI
;
A
#
# COMPACT_ATOMS: atom_id res chain seq x y z
N MET A 1 -20.67 -14.04 -7.56
CA MET A 1 -19.36 -13.45 -7.18
C MET A 1 -19.53 -11.96 -6.97
N ASN A 2 -19.04 -11.42 -5.84
CA ASN A 2 -19.03 -9.98 -5.58
C ASN A 2 -17.89 -9.33 -6.36
N SER A 3 -18.18 -8.29 -7.14
CA SER A 3 -17.18 -7.65 -8.02
C SER A 3 -16.26 -6.65 -7.33
N PHE A 4 -16.46 -6.41 -6.03
CA PHE A 4 -15.84 -5.30 -5.28
C PHE A 4 -15.90 -3.97 -6.06
N LEU A 5 -16.93 -3.80 -6.90
CA LEU A 5 -17.13 -2.66 -7.77
C LEU A 5 -18.47 -2.02 -7.42
N TRP A 6 -18.41 -0.81 -6.89
CA TRP A 6 -19.58 -0.02 -6.56
C TRP A 6 -19.76 1.09 -7.60
N ARG A 7 -20.98 1.24 -8.11
CA ARG A 7 -21.32 2.32 -9.05
C ARG A 7 -22.01 3.46 -8.30
N VAL A 8 -21.38 4.62 -8.31
CA VAL A 8 -21.96 5.87 -7.79
C VAL A 8 -22.74 6.54 -8.92
N LYS A 9 -24.07 6.59 -8.78
CA LYS A 9 -24.95 7.29 -9.73
C LYS A 9 -24.77 8.79 -9.59
N ARG A 10 -24.74 9.51 -10.71
CA ARG A 10 -24.75 10.98 -10.76
C ARG A 10 -25.92 11.44 -11.62
N ALA A 11 -26.46 12.62 -11.31
CA ALA A 11 -27.52 13.22 -12.10
C ALA A 11 -27.01 13.52 -13.52
N PRO A 12 -27.83 13.29 -14.56
CA PRO A 12 -27.51 13.74 -15.92
C PRO A 12 -27.16 15.24 -15.93
N PRO A 13 -26.19 15.69 -16.75
CA PRO A 13 -25.46 14.95 -17.80
C PRO A 13 -24.19 14.23 -17.32
N HIS A 14 -23.96 14.09 -16.01
CA HIS A 14 -22.70 13.54 -15.51
C HIS A 14 -22.66 12.00 -15.62
N PRO A 15 -21.57 11.41 -16.15
CA PRO A 15 -21.45 9.97 -16.25
C PRO A 15 -21.26 9.35 -14.86
N PRO A 16 -21.54 8.05 -14.63
CA PRO A 16 -21.34 7.44 -13.32
C PRO A 16 -19.86 7.48 -12.88
N SER A 17 -19.65 7.42 -11.56
CA SER A 17 -18.34 7.14 -10.97
C SER A 17 -18.33 5.72 -10.42
N TYR A 18 -17.14 5.15 -10.25
CA TYR A 18 -16.95 3.80 -9.74
C TYR A 18 -16.00 3.81 -8.55
N LEU A 19 -16.23 2.92 -7.59
CA LEU A 19 -15.31 2.58 -6.52
C LEU A 19 -14.91 1.12 -6.71
N PHE A 20 -13.63 0.83 -6.66
CA PHE A 20 -13.09 -0.52 -6.76
C PHE A 20 -12.02 -0.71 -5.69
N GLY A 21 -11.99 -1.83 -4.96
CA GLY A 21 -10.97 -1.98 -3.93
C GLY A 21 -11.11 -3.16 -2.98
N THR A 22 -10.42 -3.05 -1.84
CA THR A 22 -10.13 -4.08 -0.80
C THR A 22 -9.13 -5.21 -1.16
N ILE A 23 -8.32 -5.06 -2.22
CA ILE A 23 -7.33 -6.05 -2.71
C ILE A 23 -5.85 -5.58 -2.65
N HIS A 24 -5.06 -6.10 -1.71
CA HIS A 24 -3.68 -5.67 -1.42
C HIS A 24 -2.57 -6.67 -1.78
N VAL A 25 -2.73 -7.37 -2.88
CA VAL A 25 -1.83 -8.47 -3.24
C VAL A 25 -1.18 -8.20 -4.60
N PRO A 26 -0.06 -8.89 -4.91
CA PRO A 26 0.54 -8.84 -6.24
C PRO A 26 -0.51 -9.06 -7.33
N TYR A 27 -0.50 -8.23 -8.38
CA TYR A 27 -1.56 -8.25 -9.40
C TYR A 27 -1.71 -9.63 -10.05
N THR A 28 -0.60 -10.36 -10.24
CA THR A 28 -0.55 -11.71 -10.80
C THR A 28 -1.36 -12.74 -10.00
N ARG A 29 -1.66 -12.47 -8.72
CA ARG A 29 -2.47 -13.38 -7.88
C ARG A 29 -3.96 -13.18 -8.05
N VAL A 30 -4.39 -12.01 -8.52
CA VAL A 30 -5.80 -11.60 -8.49
C VAL A 30 -6.34 -11.22 -9.85
N TRP A 31 -5.50 -10.88 -10.81
CA TRP A 31 -5.91 -10.33 -12.10
C TRP A 31 -6.92 -11.20 -12.85
N ASP A 32 -6.71 -12.52 -12.85
CA ASP A 32 -7.59 -13.48 -13.51
C ASP A 32 -8.93 -13.64 -12.79
N PHE A 33 -8.97 -13.32 -11.50
CA PHE A 33 -10.18 -13.36 -10.67
C PHE A 33 -10.92 -12.01 -10.62
N ILE A 34 -10.32 -10.92 -11.11
CA ILE A 34 -10.99 -9.62 -11.23
C ILE A 34 -12.06 -9.73 -12.32
N PRO A 35 -13.35 -9.45 -12.02
CA PRO A 35 -14.41 -9.54 -13.01
C PRO A 35 -14.23 -8.58 -14.18
N ASP A 36 -14.67 -9.00 -15.36
CA ASP A 36 -14.58 -8.18 -16.58
C ASP A 36 -15.32 -6.85 -16.45
N SER A 37 -16.38 -6.78 -15.65
CA SER A 37 -17.07 -5.50 -15.38
C SER A 37 -16.16 -4.47 -14.71
N SER A 38 -15.25 -4.88 -13.83
CA SER A 38 -14.26 -4.00 -13.19
C SER A 38 -13.17 -3.59 -14.18
N LYS A 39 -12.68 -4.54 -14.99
CA LYS A 39 -11.70 -4.27 -16.07
C LYS A 39 -12.29 -3.27 -17.09
N GLN A 40 -13.54 -3.47 -17.51
CA GLN A 40 -14.26 -2.56 -18.39
C GLN A 40 -14.49 -1.18 -17.75
N ALA A 41 -14.82 -1.11 -16.46
CA ALA A 41 -14.95 0.16 -15.75
C ALA A 41 -13.63 0.94 -15.72
N PHE A 42 -12.51 0.26 -15.50
CA PHE A 42 -11.16 0.84 -15.59
C PHE A 42 -10.85 1.33 -17.00
N HIS A 43 -11.04 0.49 -18.03
CA HIS A 43 -10.77 0.86 -19.42
C HIS A 43 -11.59 2.07 -19.88
N ASN A 44 -12.88 2.14 -19.52
CA ASN A 44 -13.79 3.20 -19.92
C ASN A 44 -13.65 4.50 -19.11
N SER A 45 -12.95 4.46 -17.96
CA SER A 45 -12.75 5.65 -17.12
C SER A 45 -11.54 6.45 -17.59
N HIS A 46 -11.68 7.76 -17.71
CA HIS A 46 -10.60 8.64 -18.17
C HIS A 46 -9.80 9.21 -16.99
N ASN A 47 -10.45 9.39 -15.84
CA ASN A 47 -9.78 9.76 -14.59
C ASN A 47 -9.78 8.56 -13.64
N ILE A 48 -8.60 8.17 -13.16
CA ILE A 48 -8.42 7.09 -12.20
C ILE A 48 -7.72 7.67 -10.97
N PHE A 49 -8.31 7.51 -9.79
CA PHE A 49 -7.71 7.94 -8.54
C PHE A 49 -7.36 6.73 -7.70
N PHE A 50 -6.22 6.76 -7.02
CA PHE A 50 -5.76 5.73 -6.08
C PHE A 50 -5.73 6.32 -4.66
N GLU A 51 -5.56 5.52 -3.61
CA GLU A 51 -5.39 6.10 -2.26
C GLU A 51 -4.19 7.02 -2.20
N LEU A 52 -3.03 6.50 -2.59
CA LEU A 52 -1.80 7.26 -2.68
C LEU A 52 -1.24 7.22 -4.09
N ASP A 53 -0.47 8.27 -4.41
CA ASP A 53 0.36 8.29 -5.59
C ASP A 53 1.62 7.46 -5.35
N LEU A 54 1.52 6.17 -5.64
CA LEU A 54 2.64 5.24 -5.50
C LEU A 54 3.64 5.35 -6.65
N THR A 55 3.38 6.14 -7.69
CA THR A 55 4.34 6.40 -8.78
C THR A 55 5.22 7.61 -8.44
N ASP A 56 4.74 8.54 -7.61
CA ASP A 56 5.52 9.65 -7.06
C ASP A 56 6.60 9.20 -6.04
N PRO A 57 7.90 9.43 -6.28
CA PRO A 57 8.97 9.14 -5.32
C PRO A 57 8.86 9.91 -4.00
N LEU A 58 8.28 11.11 -3.99
CA LEU A 58 8.14 11.92 -2.77
C LEU A 58 7.13 11.28 -1.81
N THR A 59 6.00 10.79 -2.32
CA THR A 59 5.01 10.01 -1.55
C THR A 59 5.65 8.80 -0.88
N ILE A 60 6.48 8.03 -1.60
CA ILE A 60 7.21 6.88 -1.03
C ILE A 60 8.21 7.30 0.04
N SER A 61 8.91 8.42 -0.16
CA SER A 61 9.87 8.96 0.82
C SER A 61 9.17 9.37 2.12
N LYS A 62 8.03 10.06 2.02
CA LYS A 62 7.21 10.45 3.18
C LYS A 62 6.66 9.22 3.91
N LEU A 63 6.14 8.23 3.18
CA LEU A 63 5.68 6.97 3.77
C LEU A 63 6.81 6.24 4.50
N THR A 64 8.01 6.20 3.91
CA THR A 64 9.17 5.55 4.56
C THR A 64 9.55 6.28 5.84
N SER A 65 9.60 7.61 5.79
CA SER A 65 9.95 8.46 6.94
C SER A 65 8.94 8.34 8.08
N CYS A 66 7.65 8.26 7.78
CA CYS A 66 6.61 8.18 8.80
C CYS A 66 6.65 6.88 9.63
N GLN A 67 7.30 5.82 9.13
CA GLN A 67 7.46 4.57 9.88
C GLN A 67 8.50 4.65 10.98
N LEU A 68 9.36 5.67 10.93
CA LEU A 68 10.52 5.78 11.80
C LEU A 68 10.14 6.36 13.16
N LEU A 69 10.90 5.92 14.16
CA LEU A 69 10.96 6.54 15.47
C LEU A 69 11.56 7.95 15.36
N PRO A 70 11.24 8.84 16.32
CA PRO A 70 11.91 10.12 16.45
C PRO A 70 13.44 10.00 16.46
N HIS A 71 14.13 11.09 16.15
CA HIS A 71 15.59 11.10 16.17
C HIS A 71 16.12 10.78 17.58
N GLY A 72 17.15 9.93 17.65
CA GLY A 72 17.75 9.49 18.92
C GLY A 72 17.09 8.25 19.55
N GLU A 73 15.89 7.87 19.10
CA GLU A 73 15.21 6.67 19.58
C GLU A 73 15.47 5.44 18.68
N ASN A 74 15.44 4.26 19.29
CA ASN A 74 15.53 2.98 18.61
C ASN A 74 14.71 1.91 19.36
N LEU A 75 14.51 0.75 18.73
CA LEU A 75 13.72 -0.33 19.32
C LEU A 75 14.35 -0.99 20.55
N GLN A 76 15.67 -0.88 20.73
CA GLN A 76 16.34 -1.45 21.89
C GLN A 76 15.92 -0.74 23.19
N THR A 77 15.59 0.56 23.13
CA THR A 77 15.11 1.32 24.29
C THR A 77 13.62 1.14 24.56
N LEU A 78 12.85 0.69 23.56
CA LEU A 78 11.39 0.54 23.65
C LEU A 78 10.91 -0.88 23.92
N LEU A 79 11.63 -1.89 23.42
CA LEU A 79 11.25 -3.28 23.56
C LEU A 79 11.93 -3.93 24.77
N PRO A 80 11.25 -4.86 25.47
CA PRO A 80 11.90 -5.71 26.46
C PRO A 80 13.10 -6.44 25.83
N ARG A 81 14.21 -6.54 26.59
CA ARG A 81 15.49 -7.10 26.11
C ARG A 81 15.34 -8.48 25.46
N ASP A 82 14.45 -9.32 25.97
CA ASP A 82 14.18 -10.66 25.41
C ASP A 82 13.46 -10.60 24.07
N LEU A 83 12.49 -9.68 23.93
CA LEU A 83 11.75 -9.50 22.69
C LEU A 83 12.66 -8.94 21.59
N TYR A 84 13.47 -7.93 21.91
CA TYR A 84 14.47 -7.40 20.97
C TYR A 84 15.44 -8.49 20.50
N ARG A 85 15.96 -9.32 21.41
CA ARG A 85 16.84 -10.46 21.04
C ARG A 85 16.14 -11.49 20.16
N ARG A 86 14.86 -11.81 20.43
CA ARG A 86 14.06 -12.73 19.60
C ARG A 86 13.85 -12.16 18.20
N LEU A 87 13.50 -10.89 18.09
CA LEU A 87 13.33 -10.19 16.82
C LEU A 87 14.63 -10.20 16.01
N LYS A 88 15.76 -9.81 16.63
CA LYS A 88 17.06 -9.80 15.96
C LYS A 88 17.42 -11.19 15.41
N ARG A 89 17.30 -12.25 16.23
CA ARG A 89 17.56 -13.63 15.78
C ARG A 89 16.67 -14.05 14.62
N HIS A 90 15.40 -13.65 14.63
CA HIS A 90 14.47 -13.97 13.55
C HIS A 90 14.86 -13.25 12.24
N LEU A 91 15.25 -11.97 12.32
CA LEU A 91 15.71 -11.22 11.15
C LEU A 91 17.05 -11.76 10.61
N ASP A 92 17.96 -12.18 11.49
CA ASP A 92 19.21 -12.86 11.11
C ASP A 92 18.91 -14.18 10.37
N TYR A 93 17.94 -14.97 10.85
CA TYR A 93 17.45 -16.16 10.15
C TYR A 93 16.86 -15.83 8.78
N VAL A 94 15.96 -14.86 8.69
CA VAL A 94 15.34 -14.44 7.42
C VAL A 94 16.41 -14.00 6.42
N LYS A 95 17.39 -13.19 6.86
CA LYS A 95 18.51 -12.77 6.01
C LYS A 95 19.29 -13.95 5.46
N HIS A 96 19.57 -14.96 6.30
CA HIS A 96 20.24 -16.18 5.88
C HIS A 96 19.40 -17.02 4.89
N MET A 97 18.07 -17.00 5.04
CA MET A 97 17.16 -17.75 4.17
C MET A 97 16.86 -17.07 2.83
N MET A 98 17.04 -15.75 2.72
CA MET A 98 16.75 -14.96 1.50
C MET A 98 17.33 -15.58 0.22
N PRO A 99 18.61 -16.01 0.15
CA PRO A 99 19.15 -16.66 -1.04
C PRO A 99 18.41 -17.93 -1.46
N TYR A 100 17.79 -18.67 -0.54
CA TYR A 100 17.04 -19.89 -0.84
C TYR A 100 15.59 -19.61 -1.24
N TRP A 101 15.00 -18.56 -0.68
CA TRP A 101 13.61 -18.17 -0.99
C TRP A 101 13.46 -17.40 -2.30
N MET A 102 14.52 -16.72 -2.77
CA MET A 102 14.47 -15.97 -4.02
C MET A 102 14.33 -16.87 -5.26
N THR A 103 13.55 -16.39 -6.23
CA THR A 103 13.34 -17.07 -7.52
C THR A 103 14.46 -16.75 -8.51
N ALA A 104 14.62 -17.59 -9.53
CA ALA A 104 15.57 -17.34 -10.62
C ALA A 104 15.23 -16.05 -11.39
N ASP A 105 13.95 -15.76 -11.60
CA ASP A 105 13.47 -14.53 -12.27
C ASP A 105 13.87 -13.28 -11.48
N GLN A 106 13.71 -13.27 -10.15
CA GLN A 106 14.15 -12.15 -9.30
C GLN A 106 15.65 -11.88 -9.45
N ARG A 107 16.47 -12.96 -9.46
CA ARG A 107 17.93 -12.84 -9.67
C ARG A 107 18.25 -12.36 -11.09
N GLY A 108 17.55 -12.86 -12.10
CA GLY A 108 17.70 -12.45 -13.50
C GLY A 108 17.37 -10.97 -13.73
N ARG A 109 16.47 -10.40 -12.91
CA ARG A 109 16.17 -8.95 -12.86
C ARG A 109 17.14 -8.15 -11.98
N GLY A 110 18.29 -8.73 -11.61
CA GLY A 110 19.34 -8.07 -10.83
C GLY A 110 18.99 -7.80 -9.36
N LEU A 111 18.02 -8.50 -8.78
CA LEU A 111 17.79 -8.48 -7.33
C LEU A 111 18.73 -9.48 -6.66
N TYR A 112 19.47 -9.01 -5.64
CA TYR A 112 20.33 -9.84 -4.80
C TYR A 112 19.76 -9.96 -3.38
N ALA A 113 20.08 -11.05 -2.68
CA ALA A 113 19.50 -11.37 -1.37
C ALA A 113 19.68 -10.25 -0.33
N ASP A 114 20.91 -9.72 -0.21
CA ASP A 114 21.18 -8.61 0.73
C ASP A 114 20.46 -7.32 0.33
N TYR A 115 20.38 -7.03 -0.97
CA TYR A 115 19.63 -5.88 -1.47
C TYR A 115 18.14 -6.01 -1.12
N LEU A 116 17.54 -7.17 -1.41
CA LEU A 116 16.14 -7.43 -1.13
C LEU A 116 15.83 -7.40 0.38
N PHE A 117 16.71 -7.98 1.19
CA PHE A 117 16.59 -7.90 2.64
C PHE A 117 16.65 -6.46 3.14
N ASN A 118 17.64 -5.68 2.69
CA ASN A 118 17.78 -4.27 3.08
C ASN A 118 16.62 -3.41 2.59
N ALA A 119 16.07 -3.73 1.42
CA ALA A 119 14.88 -3.05 0.91
C ALA A 119 13.66 -3.25 1.81
N ILE A 120 13.48 -4.44 2.40
CA ILE A 120 12.29 -4.78 3.19
C ILE A 120 12.51 -4.46 4.68
N ALA A 121 13.63 -4.91 5.24
CA ALA A 121 13.92 -4.92 6.67
C ALA A 121 15.16 -4.07 7.05
N GLY A 122 15.70 -3.30 6.11
CA GLY A 122 16.76 -2.34 6.40
C GLY A 122 16.33 -1.33 7.45
N ASN A 123 17.27 -0.94 8.32
CA ASN A 123 17.04 0.03 9.40
C ASN A 123 15.84 -0.33 10.30
N TRP A 124 15.51 -1.62 10.45
CA TRP A 124 14.37 -2.06 11.26
C TRP A 124 14.43 -1.54 12.70
N GLU A 125 15.63 -1.36 13.27
CA GLU A 125 15.85 -0.83 14.62
C GLU A 125 15.34 0.60 14.81
N ARG A 126 15.18 1.36 13.73
CA ARG A 126 14.66 2.71 13.73
C ARG A 126 13.16 2.77 13.42
N LYS A 127 12.51 1.66 13.07
CA LYS A 127 11.07 1.64 12.79
C LYS A 127 10.29 1.59 14.11
N ARG A 128 9.09 2.20 14.14
CA ARG A 128 8.20 2.08 15.32
C ARG A 128 7.72 0.62 15.46
N PRO A 129 7.37 0.16 16.66
CA PRO A 129 7.06 -1.25 16.89
C PRO A 129 5.93 -1.81 16.01
N VAL A 130 4.89 -1.03 15.71
CA VAL A 130 3.79 -1.47 14.81
C VAL A 130 4.31 -1.79 13.41
N TRP A 131 5.21 -0.96 12.86
CA TRP A 131 5.77 -1.15 11.54
C TRP A 131 6.69 -2.37 11.48
N VAL A 132 7.42 -2.64 12.57
CA VAL A 132 8.21 -3.87 12.68
C VAL A 132 7.33 -5.11 12.75
N MET A 133 6.24 -5.07 13.53
CA MET A 133 5.30 -6.19 13.60
C MET A 133 4.73 -6.51 12.21
N LEU A 134 4.24 -5.50 11.50
CA LEU A 134 3.69 -5.69 10.16
C LEU A 134 4.76 -6.14 9.15
N MET A 135 5.98 -5.58 9.24
CA MET A 135 7.12 -6.00 8.43
C MET A 135 7.45 -7.48 8.66
N VAL A 136 7.57 -7.94 9.91
CA VAL A 136 7.85 -9.34 10.26
C VAL A 136 6.75 -10.27 9.73
N ASN A 137 5.49 -9.85 9.76
CA ASN A 137 4.37 -10.60 9.18
C ASN A 137 4.44 -10.73 7.64
N SER A 138 5.35 -9.99 6.98
CA SER A 138 5.57 -10.00 5.53
C SER A 138 6.94 -10.56 5.11
N LEU A 139 7.59 -11.30 6.02
CA LEU A 139 8.91 -11.93 5.84
C LEU A 139 8.82 -13.46 5.77
N THR A 140 7.78 -14.00 5.14
CA THR A 140 7.69 -15.43 4.83
C THR A 140 8.39 -15.76 3.51
N GLU A 141 8.74 -17.03 3.28
CA GLU A 141 9.24 -17.49 1.97
C GLU A 141 8.31 -17.06 0.82
N TRP A 142 7.01 -17.21 1.02
CA TRP A 142 6.00 -16.90 0.02
C TRP A 142 5.93 -15.40 -0.29
N ASP A 143 6.05 -14.55 0.73
CA ASP A 143 6.11 -13.10 0.54
C ASP A 143 7.37 -12.72 -0.23
N VAL A 144 8.53 -13.27 0.15
CA VAL A 144 9.82 -13.04 -0.52
C VAL A 144 9.77 -13.45 -1.99
N ARG A 145 9.23 -14.62 -2.31
CA ARG A 145 9.06 -15.11 -3.70
C ARG A 145 8.22 -14.17 -4.57
N SER A 146 7.31 -13.42 -3.97
CA SER A 146 6.43 -12.48 -4.69
C SER A 146 6.99 -11.07 -4.86
N ARG A 147 8.11 -10.75 -4.20
CA ARG A 147 8.75 -9.44 -4.31
C ARG A 147 9.21 -9.17 -5.75
N GLY A 148 9.18 -7.90 -6.15
CA GLY A 148 9.44 -7.50 -7.53
C GLY A 148 8.23 -7.59 -8.46
N THR A 149 7.11 -8.16 -7.99
CA THR A 149 5.81 -8.04 -8.66
C THR A 149 5.04 -6.86 -8.06
N PRO A 150 4.52 -5.91 -8.87
CA PRO A 150 3.72 -4.81 -8.34
C PRO A 150 2.42 -5.33 -7.69
N VAL A 151 2.00 -4.68 -6.61
CA VAL A 151 0.64 -4.83 -6.09
C VAL A 151 -0.37 -4.29 -7.10
N LEU A 152 -1.62 -4.75 -7.03
CA LEU A 152 -2.67 -4.37 -7.98
C LEU A 152 -2.79 -2.84 -8.17
N ASP A 153 -2.67 -2.06 -7.10
CA ASP A 153 -2.78 -0.59 -7.15
C ASP A 153 -1.70 0.05 -8.02
N LEU A 154 -0.44 -0.34 -7.78
CA LEU A 154 0.69 0.16 -8.55
C LEU A 154 0.62 -0.31 -10.01
N PHE A 155 0.21 -1.56 -10.24
CA PHE A 155 0.01 -2.07 -11.59
C PHE A 155 -1.06 -1.27 -12.34
N LEU A 156 -2.22 -1.03 -11.72
CA LEU A 156 -3.29 -0.23 -12.33
C LEU A 156 -2.90 1.24 -12.54
N ALA A 157 -2.10 1.81 -11.64
CA ALA A 157 -1.57 3.17 -11.80
C ALA A 157 -0.62 3.25 -13.01
N GLN A 158 0.32 2.31 -13.13
CA GLN A 158 1.23 2.20 -14.27
C GLN A 158 0.47 1.98 -15.59
N GLU A 159 -0.56 1.13 -15.59
CA GLU A 159 -1.40 0.93 -16.77
C GLU A 159 -2.22 2.17 -17.12
N ALA A 160 -2.71 2.92 -16.13
CA ALA A 160 -3.42 4.18 -16.37
C ALA A 160 -2.49 5.23 -17.00
N GLU A 161 -1.27 5.37 -16.49
CA GLU A 161 -0.22 6.23 -17.07
C GLU A 161 0.11 5.79 -18.51
N ARG A 162 0.32 4.49 -18.75
CA ARG A 162 0.60 3.93 -20.08
C ARG A 162 -0.53 4.19 -21.08
N MET A 163 -1.77 4.23 -20.60
CA MET A 163 -2.97 4.54 -21.40
C MET A 163 -3.25 6.05 -21.54
N GLY A 164 -2.41 6.93 -21.00
CA GLY A 164 -2.61 8.39 -21.04
C GLY A 164 -3.84 8.86 -20.27
N LYS A 165 -4.27 8.11 -19.24
CA LYS A 165 -5.38 8.50 -18.37
C LYS A 165 -4.91 9.53 -17.34
N THR A 166 -5.82 10.37 -16.87
CA THR A 166 -5.54 11.27 -15.74
C THR A 166 -5.52 10.46 -14.46
N THR A 167 -4.40 10.51 -13.73
CA THR A 167 -4.24 9.84 -12.44
C THR A 167 -4.22 10.84 -11.27
N GLY A 168 -4.48 10.36 -10.05
CA GLY A 168 -4.35 11.17 -8.84
C GLY A 168 -4.49 10.34 -7.57
N ALA A 169 -4.26 10.99 -6.42
CA ALA A 169 -4.42 10.40 -5.09
C ALA A 169 -5.63 10.99 -4.36
N VAL A 170 -6.38 10.18 -3.62
CA VAL A 170 -7.49 10.67 -2.76
C VAL A 170 -7.06 10.91 -1.32
N GLU A 171 -5.94 10.34 -0.88
CA GLU A 171 -5.43 10.46 0.50
C GLU A 171 -4.05 11.11 0.54
N ARG A 172 -3.69 11.59 1.72
CA ARG A 172 -2.34 12.03 2.07
C ARG A 172 -1.61 10.94 2.85
N VAL A 173 -0.28 10.99 2.79
CA VAL A 173 0.58 10.05 3.53
C VAL A 173 0.29 10.06 5.03
N GLU A 174 0.00 11.24 5.58
CA GLU A 174 -0.30 11.44 6.99
C GLU A 174 -1.53 10.63 7.44
N GLU A 175 -2.54 10.47 6.56
CA GLU A 175 -3.78 9.74 6.84
C GLU A 175 -3.54 8.23 7.01
N GLN A 176 -2.49 7.70 6.39
CA GLN A 176 -2.06 6.30 6.54
C GLN A 176 -1.20 6.09 7.77
N CYS A 177 -0.33 7.05 8.07
CA CYS A 177 0.68 6.90 9.11
C CYS A 177 0.15 7.23 10.50
N HIS A 178 -0.67 8.27 10.66
CA HIS A 178 -1.15 8.72 11.97
C HIS A 178 -1.92 7.64 12.75
N PRO A 179 -2.86 6.90 12.15
CA PRO A 179 -3.60 5.87 12.87
C PRO A 179 -2.70 4.76 13.43
N LEU A 180 -1.67 4.37 12.68
CA LEU A 180 -0.69 3.36 13.08
C LEU A 180 0.29 3.92 14.12
N ASN A 181 0.80 5.13 13.91
CA ASN A 181 1.78 5.76 14.79
C ASN A 181 1.19 6.17 16.15
N GLY A 182 -0.12 6.38 16.22
CA GLY A 182 -0.87 6.65 17.46
C GLY A 182 -1.27 5.40 18.25
N LEU A 183 -0.82 4.20 17.85
CA LEU A 183 -1.03 2.99 18.64
C LEU A 183 -0.06 2.96 19.82
N ASN A 184 -0.60 2.97 21.04
CA ASN A 184 0.19 2.85 22.26
C ASN A 184 0.22 1.39 22.74
N PHE A 185 1.42 0.84 22.90
CA PHE A 185 1.65 -0.57 23.28
C PHE A 185 1.45 -0.84 24.78
N SER A 186 1.14 0.19 25.58
CA SER A 186 0.71 0.02 26.97
C SER A 186 -0.72 -0.52 27.11
N GLN A 187 -1.48 -0.64 26.03
CA GLN A 187 -2.85 -1.16 26.07
C GLN A 187 -2.88 -2.70 26.04
N PRO A 188 -3.78 -3.35 26.81
CA PRO A 188 -3.75 -4.79 27.06
C PRO A 188 -4.04 -5.70 25.84
N ARG A 189 -4.39 -5.16 24.65
CA ARG A 189 -4.54 -5.95 23.40
C ARG A 189 -4.15 -5.15 22.16
N PRO A 190 -2.85 -5.03 21.85
CA PRO A 190 -2.37 -4.31 20.68
C PRO A 190 -2.95 -4.86 19.36
N LEU A 191 -3.09 -6.17 19.23
CA LEU A 191 -3.55 -6.82 17.99
C LEU A 191 -5.04 -6.60 17.67
N ALA A 192 -5.91 -6.60 18.69
CA ALA A 192 -7.33 -6.31 18.50
C ALA A 192 -7.55 -4.85 18.10
N HIS A 193 -6.82 -3.93 18.75
CA HIS A 193 -6.90 -2.51 18.47
C HIS A 193 -6.25 -2.13 17.11
N VAL A 194 -5.19 -2.84 16.70
CA VAL A 194 -4.65 -2.76 15.34
C VAL A 194 -5.68 -3.21 14.32
N GLY A 195 -6.39 -4.33 14.55
CA GLY A 195 -7.45 -4.80 13.65
C GLY A 195 -8.59 -3.79 13.50
N GLU A 196 -9.06 -3.23 14.61
CA GLU A 196 -10.13 -2.23 14.65
C GLU A 196 -9.72 -0.89 13.98
N LYS A 197 -8.48 -0.42 14.21
CA LYS A 197 -7.95 0.78 13.52
C LYS A 197 -7.67 0.54 12.03
N LEU A 198 -7.17 -0.65 11.64
CA LEU A 198 -7.00 -1.01 10.22
C LEU A 198 -8.33 -1.04 9.48
N HIS A 199 -9.40 -1.50 10.14
CA HIS A 199 -10.77 -1.40 9.60
C HIS A 199 -11.24 0.05 9.39
N HIS A 200 -10.84 0.98 10.27
CA HIS A 200 -11.14 2.40 10.10
C HIS A 200 -10.32 3.07 8.98
N ILE A 201 -9.06 2.68 8.79
CA ILE A 201 -8.23 3.13 7.65
C ILE A 201 -8.86 2.66 6.33
N GLY A 202 -9.27 1.39 6.24
CA GLY A 202 -9.98 0.86 5.06
C GLY A 202 -11.43 1.38 4.89
N GLY A 203 -11.96 2.12 5.88
CA GLY A 203 -13.29 2.70 5.85
C GLY A 203 -13.36 4.09 5.20
N ALA A 204 -12.23 4.73 4.91
CA ALA A 204 -12.15 6.10 4.41
C ALA A 204 -12.82 6.30 3.03
N CYS A 205 -13.10 5.22 2.29
CA CYS A 205 -13.77 5.29 0.99
C CYS A 205 -15.19 4.73 0.94
N LEU A 206 -15.78 4.33 2.07
CA LEU A 206 -17.19 3.94 2.10
C LEU A 206 -18.06 5.20 2.26
N PRO A 207 -19.10 5.41 1.43
CA PRO A 207 -20.11 6.41 1.72
C PRO A 207 -20.98 5.90 2.87
N GLY A 208 -20.52 6.10 4.12
CA GLY A 208 -21.17 5.62 5.34
C GLY A 208 -21.41 6.75 6.33
N ARG A 209 -22.69 7.14 6.47
CA ARG A 209 -23.30 8.10 7.41
C ARG A 209 -22.44 8.46 8.64
N GLY A 210 -21.71 9.56 8.54
CA GLY A 210 -21.08 10.24 9.67
C GLY A 210 -21.10 11.73 9.40
N GLN A 211 -21.73 12.49 10.29
CA GLN A 211 -21.74 13.95 10.24
C GLN A 211 -20.29 14.45 10.34
N GLY A 212 -19.81 15.27 9.40
CA GLY A 212 -18.66 16.13 9.67
C GLY A 212 -17.55 16.29 8.62
N SER A 213 -17.61 15.68 7.44
CA SER A 213 -16.65 16.00 6.37
C SER A 213 -17.33 15.94 5.00
N ARG A 214 -17.73 17.13 4.53
CA ARG A 214 -18.21 17.36 3.18
C ARG A 214 -17.07 17.00 2.22
N TRP A 215 -17.31 16.03 1.33
CA TRP A 215 -16.44 15.79 0.18
C TRP A 215 -16.46 17.03 -0.74
N GLU A 216 -15.63 18.02 -0.46
CA GLU A 216 -15.34 19.08 -1.42
C GLU A 216 -14.32 18.54 -2.41
N VAL A 217 -14.85 17.93 -3.46
CA VAL A 217 -14.14 17.73 -4.71
C VAL A 217 -13.72 19.12 -5.18
N VAL A 218 -12.43 19.45 -5.06
CA VAL A 218 -11.85 20.62 -5.74
C VAL A 218 -11.99 20.36 -7.23
N ALA A 219 -13.03 20.95 -7.82
CA ALA A 219 -13.21 21.01 -9.25
C ALA A 219 -12.47 22.24 -9.75
N GLU A 220 -11.23 22.07 -10.24
CA GLU A 220 -10.66 23.07 -11.12
C GLU A 220 -11.34 23.00 -12.51
N PRO A 221 -11.52 24.16 -13.18
CA PRO A 221 -12.47 24.26 -14.28
C PRO A 221 -11.82 23.99 -15.64
N ARG A 222 -12.70 23.54 -16.56
CA ARG A 222 -12.58 23.50 -18.03
C ARG A 222 -11.74 22.39 -18.67
N SER A 223 -12.42 21.27 -18.93
CA SER A 223 -12.44 20.72 -20.29
C SER A 223 -13.80 20.08 -20.57
N SER A 224 -14.34 20.43 -21.74
CA SER A 224 -15.63 20.00 -22.27
C SER A 224 -15.58 18.52 -22.64
N GLY A 225 -16.06 17.65 -21.75
CA GLY A 225 -16.25 16.23 -22.01
C GLY A 225 -16.82 15.55 -20.78
N ALA A 226 -17.83 14.70 -20.93
CA ALA A 226 -18.39 13.94 -19.82
C ALA A 226 -17.37 12.91 -19.30
N VAL A 227 -16.58 13.26 -18.28
CA VAL A 227 -15.46 12.41 -17.81
C VAL A 227 -15.89 11.39 -16.76
N ARG A 228 -15.70 10.09 -17.06
CA ARG A 228 -15.89 8.95 -16.13
C ARG A 228 -14.73 8.86 -15.13
N ARG A 229 -15.05 8.57 -13.87
CA ARG A 229 -14.08 8.50 -12.75
C ARG A 229 -14.12 7.13 -12.08
N LEU A 230 -12.96 6.57 -11.77
CA LEU A 230 -12.79 5.41 -10.89
C LEU A 230 -11.91 5.83 -9.71
N ALA A 231 -12.31 5.54 -8.47
CA ALA A 231 -11.40 5.61 -7.33
C ALA A 231 -11.09 4.19 -6.83
N VAL A 232 -9.81 3.94 -6.62
CA VAL A 232 -9.25 2.70 -6.10
C VAL A 232 -8.83 2.96 -4.67
N CYS A 233 -9.57 2.38 -3.73
CA CYS A 233 -9.41 2.66 -2.31
C CYS A 233 -8.79 1.47 -1.59
N LEU A 234 -7.47 1.53 -1.44
CA LEU A 234 -6.67 0.53 -0.76
C LEU A 234 -5.50 0.97 0.16
N GLY A 235 -5.65 0.69 1.48
CA GLY A 235 -4.66 0.82 2.57
C GLY A 235 -3.18 0.56 2.21
N SER A 236 -2.38 1.62 2.28
CA SER A 236 -1.09 1.79 1.59
C SER A 236 0.10 0.90 2.03
N PHE A 237 -0.12 -0.06 2.94
CA PHE A 237 0.96 -0.81 3.61
C PHE A 237 1.75 -1.75 2.68
N TRP A 238 1.06 -2.55 1.86
CA TRP A 238 1.70 -3.57 1.00
C TRP A 238 2.42 -2.99 -0.22
N ALA A 239 1.99 -1.80 -0.66
CA ALA A 239 2.60 -1.09 -1.76
C ALA A 239 4.05 -0.63 -1.47
N LEU A 240 4.32 -0.16 -0.26
CA LEU A 240 5.64 0.35 0.10
C LEU A 240 6.72 -0.73 0.09
N LEU A 241 6.40 -1.89 0.67
CA LEU A 241 7.30 -3.04 0.70
C LEU A 241 7.53 -3.65 -0.70
N SER A 242 6.57 -3.47 -1.62
CA SER A 242 6.68 -3.95 -3.00
C SER A 242 7.50 -3.01 -3.89
N ARG A 243 7.43 -1.68 -3.67
CA ARG A 243 8.24 -0.70 -4.43
C ARG A 243 9.69 -0.61 -3.96
N GLN A 244 9.96 -0.84 -2.67
CA GLN A 244 11.34 -0.87 -2.15
C GLN A 244 12.19 -1.98 -2.81
N ALA A 245 11.56 -3.07 -3.28
CA ALA A 245 12.21 -4.16 -3.99
C ALA A 245 12.31 -3.96 -5.53
N GLY A 246 11.73 -2.90 -6.10
CA GLY A 246 11.57 -2.73 -7.56
C GLY A 246 12.40 -1.59 -8.17
N ARG A 247 13.38 -1.02 -7.45
CA ARG A 247 14.15 0.13 -7.93
C ARG A 247 15.34 -0.34 -8.80
N GLN A 248 15.08 -0.64 -10.07
CA GLN A 248 16.07 -0.45 -11.13
C GLN A 248 15.71 0.80 -11.92
N ARG A 249 16.60 1.80 -11.93
CA ARG A 249 16.71 2.68 -13.08
C ARG A 249 17.48 1.89 -14.14
N PRO A 250 17.07 1.89 -15.41
CA PRO A 250 17.97 1.43 -16.46
C PRO A 250 19.20 2.34 -16.44
N ILE A 251 20.39 1.74 -16.38
CA ILE A 251 21.63 2.39 -16.83
C ILE A 251 21.70 2.13 -18.33
#